data_AF-A0A6P0XQN7-F1
#
_entry.id   AF-A0A6P0XQN7-F1
#
_cell.length_a   1.000
_cell.length_b   1.000
_cell.length_c   1.000
_cell.angle_alpha   90.00
_cell.angle_beta   90.00
_cell.angle_gamma   90.00
#
_symmetry.space_group_name_H-M   'P 1'
#
loop_
_entity.id
_entity.type
_entity.pdbx_description
1 polymer ?
#
loop_
_entity_poly.entity_id
_entity_poly.type
_entity_poly.pdbx_seq_one_letter_code
_entity_poly.pdbx_strand_id
1 'polypeptide(L)'
;MAKIHLWPEVPNIIDDLIHVSTTIETTNQSKFNLWYRFPIKYQDCLTDSCDPFVIATIFLAMSQGCDLIVHGQVSPSLLDNLNEFQLAWSSWKPKIYQKINITADVEKETKKNLEQEVAISAFSGGVDSCFTALCNTKGINLENKKNLQACLMVHGFDIPIKQQEVFARAFLTSQRITASLGLELIPMATNFRQVIKLNWEDVHGVAIASCFYLLTKMYNTGIIASSYSSFDLKGYNINTLPSSYSHKNAHLAWGTNPLTDLFLSSNSLKIVDHGDGYSRLQKIEQMLDWQEFLENLRVCWQGERKDVNCGHCEKCIRTILCFRALGYGLPPCFEEDITDREILNLKLRDYHIS
;
A
#
# COMPACT_ATOMS: atom_id res chain seq x y z
N MET A 1 -18.12 5.86 26.18
CA MET A 1 -17.13 5.18 25.34
C MET A 1 -15.93 6.09 25.21
N ALA A 2 -14.72 5.55 25.19
CA ALA A 2 -13.52 6.37 25.02
C ALA A 2 -13.42 6.84 23.56
N LYS A 3 -12.84 8.02 23.32
CA LYS A 3 -12.88 8.71 22.02
C LYS A 3 -11.47 9.06 21.54
N ILE A 4 -11.26 8.96 20.22
CA ILE A 4 -10.12 9.55 19.51
C ILE A 4 -10.68 10.66 18.64
N HIS A 5 -10.07 11.85 18.72
CA HIS A 5 -10.47 12.99 17.91
C HIS A 5 -9.44 13.24 16.80
N LEU A 6 -9.93 13.47 15.58
CA LEU A 6 -9.15 13.93 14.44
C LEU A 6 -9.46 15.41 14.18
N TRP A 7 -8.44 16.25 14.28
CA TRP A 7 -8.53 17.68 14.03
C TRP A 7 -7.74 17.99 12.75
N PRO A 8 -8.38 18.04 11.56
CA PRO A 8 -7.68 18.39 10.33
C PRO A 8 -7.07 19.79 10.45
N GLU A 9 -5.83 19.94 10.00
CA GLU A 9 -5.12 21.20 10.02
C GLU A 9 -5.21 21.87 8.64
N VAL A 10 -5.16 23.21 8.62
CA VAL A 10 -5.08 23.94 7.36
C VAL A 10 -3.76 23.58 6.67
N PRO A 11 -3.78 23.13 5.40
CA PRO A 11 -2.57 22.83 4.67
C PRO A 11 -1.62 24.02 4.65
N ASN A 12 -0.32 23.78 4.85
CA ASN A 12 0.69 24.83 4.83
C ASN A 12 1.88 24.46 3.96
N ILE A 13 2.57 25.48 3.44
CA ILE A 13 3.70 25.31 2.53
C ILE A 13 4.99 25.54 3.32
N ILE A 14 5.90 24.58 3.25
CA ILE A 14 7.23 24.63 3.89
C ILE A 14 8.24 24.07 2.89
N ASP A 15 9.28 24.83 2.56
CA ASP A 15 10.38 24.39 1.68
C ASP A 15 9.90 23.77 0.34
N ASP A 16 9.01 24.46 -0.39
CA ASP A 16 8.37 24.01 -1.64
C ASP A 16 7.57 22.70 -1.53
N LEU A 17 7.23 22.29 -0.31
CA LEU A 17 6.35 21.16 -0.04
C LEU A 17 5.03 21.66 0.55
N ILE A 18 3.92 21.16 0.01
CA ILE A 18 2.61 21.29 0.63
C ILE A 18 2.46 20.19 1.68
N HIS A 19 2.14 20.59 2.90
CA HIS A 19 1.93 19.72 4.04
C HIS A 19 0.43 19.63 4.35
N VAL A 20 -0.06 18.41 4.48
CA VAL A 20 -1.45 18.11 4.85
C VAL A 20 -1.42 17.25 6.09
N SER A 21 -2.09 17.66 7.16
CA SER A 21 -1.99 17.03 8.47
C SER A 21 -3.30 16.99 9.23
N THR A 22 -3.36 16.09 10.20
CA THR A 22 -4.38 16.04 11.23
C THR A 22 -3.72 15.85 12.60
N THR A 23 -4.16 16.62 13.60
CA THR A 23 -3.84 16.33 15.00
C THR A 23 -4.74 15.19 15.47
N ILE A 24 -4.13 14.10 15.94
CA ILE A 24 -4.81 12.97 16.58
C ILE A 24 -4.73 13.18 18.10
N GLU A 25 -5.88 13.31 18.74
CA GLU A 25 -6.01 13.41 20.19
C GLU A 25 -6.57 12.10 20.75
N THR A 26 -5.78 11.42 21.57
CA THR A 26 -6.17 10.14 22.17
C THR A 26 -6.95 10.33 23.47
N THR A 27 -7.46 9.22 24.00
CA THR A 27 -8.22 9.14 25.26
C THR A 27 -7.47 9.72 26.47
N ASN A 28 -6.14 9.65 26.46
CA ASN A 28 -5.28 10.18 27.51
C ASN A 28 -4.89 11.66 27.27
N GLN A 29 -5.58 12.36 26.37
CA GLN A 29 -5.28 13.73 25.93
C GLN A 29 -3.88 13.90 25.31
N SER A 30 -3.20 12.80 24.97
CA SER A 30 -1.96 12.88 24.21
C SER A 30 -2.28 13.27 22.77
N LYS A 31 -1.51 14.21 22.23
CA LYS A 31 -1.67 14.74 20.88
C LYS A 31 -0.45 14.43 20.04
N PHE A 32 -0.68 13.96 18.82
CA PHE A 32 0.37 13.78 17.82
C PHE A 32 -0.18 14.00 16.42
N ASN A 33 0.69 14.40 15.50
CA ASN A 33 0.29 14.73 14.14
C ASN A 33 0.55 13.58 13.19
N LEU A 34 -0.46 13.19 12.42
CA LEU A 34 -0.28 12.43 11.19
C LEU A 34 -0.20 13.41 10.03
N TRP A 35 0.82 13.30 9.20
CA TRP A 35 1.03 14.22 8.09
C TRP A 35 1.45 13.52 6.79
N TYR A 36 1.18 14.22 5.69
CA TYR A 36 1.59 13.91 4.33
C TYR A 36 2.22 15.14 3.69
N ARG A 37 3.24 14.93 2.86
CA ARG A 37 3.94 16.01 2.14
C ARG A 37 4.07 15.67 0.66
N PHE A 38 3.86 16.68 -0.16
CA PHE A 38 4.02 16.60 -1.61
C PHE A 38 4.81 17.81 -2.11
N PRO A 39 5.45 17.72 -3.29
CA PRO A 39 5.84 18.91 -4.03
C PRO A 39 4.65 19.87 -4.21
N ILE A 40 4.87 21.17 -4.02
CA ILE A 40 3.84 22.22 -4.08
C ILE A 40 3.01 22.18 -5.37
N LYS A 41 3.56 21.69 -6.49
CA LYS A 41 2.85 21.54 -7.78
C LYS A 41 1.58 20.69 -7.70
N TYR A 42 1.40 19.87 -6.64
CA TYR A 42 0.20 19.06 -6.43
C TYR A 42 -0.84 19.70 -5.50
N GLN A 43 -0.65 20.93 -5.02
CA GLN A 43 -1.56 21.57 -4.04
C GLN A 43 -3.03 21.56 -4.49
N ASP A 44 -3.29 21.81 -5.78
CA ASP A 44 -4.64 21.91 -6.34
C ASP A 44 -5.29 20.54 -6.56
N CYS A 45 -4.49 19.47 -6.42
CA CYS A 45 -4.91 18.08 -6.53
C CYS A 45 -5.45 17.52 -5.20
N LEU A 46 -5.20 18.24 -4.09
CA LEU A 46 -5.42 17.71 -2.75
C LEU A 46 -6.90 17.78 -2.34
N THR A 47 -7.43 16.69 -1.80
CA THR A 47 -8.79 16.63 -1.27
C THR A 47 -8.99 17.58 -0.09
N ASP A 48 -10.20 18.11 0.05
CA ASP A 48 -10.63 18.88 1.23
C ASP A 48 -11.34 17.97 2.26
N SER A 49 -11.53 16.69 1.92
CA SER A 49 -12.16 15.68 2.79
C SER A 49 -11.19 15.11 3.83
N CYS A 50 -11.71 14.70 4.98
CA CYS A 50 -10.97 13.97 6.02
C CYS A 50 -10.89 12.46 5.77
N ASP A 51 -11.46 11.96 4.67
CA ASP A 51 -11.37 10.55 4.26
C ASP A 51 -9.95 9.94 4.38
N PRO A 52 -8.86 10.61 3.92
CA PRO A 52 -7.50 10.10 4.11
C PRO A 52 -7.16 9.79 5.58
N PHE A 53 -7.55 10.69 6.49
CA PHE A 53 -7.22 10.61 7.90
C PHE A 53 -8.06 9.56 8.62
N VAL A 54 -9.34 9.42 8.26
CA VAL A 54 -10.21 8.36 8.78
C VAL A 54 -9.64 6.99 8.40
N ILE A 55 -9.30 6.80 7.11
CA ILE A 55 -8.71 5.55 6.63
C ILE A 55 -7.39 5.26 7.34
N ALA A 56 -6.50 6.26 7.46
CA ALA A 56 -5.20 6.07 8.08
C ALA A 56 -5.27 5.69 9.58
N THR A 57 -6.35 6.05 10.26
CA THR A 57 -6.48 5.89 11.73
C THR A 57 -7.50 4.82 12.13
N ILE A 58 -8.21 4.20 11.19
CA ILE A 58 -9.28 3.23 11.51
C ILE A 58 -8.80 2.08 12.39
N PHE A 59 -7.66 1.47 12.07
CA PHE A 59 -7.08 0.39 12.88
C PHE A 59 -6.63 0.87 14.27
N LEU A 60 -6.16 2.11 14.40
CA LEU A 60 -5.81 2.69 15.70
C LEU A 60 -7.04 2.73 16.60
N ALA A 61 -8.15 3.27 16.10
CA ALA A 61 -9.42 3.34 16.81
C ALA A 61 -9.98 1.94 17.15
N MET A 62 -10.01 1.03 16.17
CA MET A 62 -10.45 -0.35 16.35
C MET A 62 -9.62 -1.12 17.37
N SER A 63 -8.29 -0.91 17.39
CA SER A 63 -7.39 -1.60 18.32
C SER A 63 -7.55 -1.15 19.78
N GLN A 64 -8.04 0.07 19.98
CA GLN A 64 -8.26 0.67 21.29
C GLN A 64 -9.73 0.62 21.72
N GLY A 65 -10.63 0.17 20.83
CA GLY A 65 -12.07 0.21 21.08
C GLY A 65 -12.63 1.61 21.32
N CYS A 66 -12.05 2.61 20.65
CA CYS A 66 -12.42 4.00 20.82
C CYS A 66 -13.22 4.50 19.61
N ASP A 67 -14.31 5.21 19.86
CA ASP A 67 -15.06 5.88 18.80
C ASP A 67 -14.18 6.97 18.16
N LEU A 68 -14.28 7.11 16.84
CA LEU A 68 -13.51 8.07 16.06
C LEU A 68 -14.38 9.30 15.77
N ILE A 69 -13.98 10.45 16.30
CA ILE A 69 -14.67 11.74 16.13
C ILE A 69 -13.87 12.60 15.16
N VAL A 70 -14.47 12.98 14.03
CA VAL A 70 -13.79 13.71 12.96
C VAL A 70 -14.31 15.14 12.90
N HIS A 71 -13.45 16.10 13.21
CA HIS A 71 -13.80 17.53 13.19
C HIS A 71 -13.64 18.10 11.78
N GLY A 72 -14.37 17.53 10.83
CA GLY A 72 -14.28 17.86 9.41
C GLY A 72 -15.31 17.11 8.58
N GLN A 73 -15.13 17.15 7.25
CA GLN A 73 -16.02 16.48 6.31
C GLN A 73 -15.56 15.04 6.03
N VAL A 74 -16.47 14.07 6.06
CA VAL A 74 -16.22 12.67 5.66
C VAL A 74 -17.30 12.22 4.67
N SER A 75 -16.93 11.39 3.70
CA SER A 75 -17.85 10.86 2.70
C SER A 75 -18.78 9.79 3.30
N PRO A 76 -20.12 9.92 3.21
CA PRO A 76 -21.06 8.91 3.70
C PRO A 76 -20.81 7.52 3.09
N SER A 77 -20.56 7.45 1.79
CA SER A 77 -20.20 6.17 1.12
C SER A 77 -18.93 5.51 1.65
N LEU A 78 -17.96 6.30 2.15
CA LEU A 78 -16.80 5.73 2.83
C LEU A 78 -17.20 5.16 4.19
N LEU A 79 -18.01 5.88 4.98
CA LEU A 79 -18.47 5.42 6.29
C LEU A 79 -19.24 4.09 6.18
N ASP A 80 -20.11 3.96 5.18
CA ASP A 80 -20.84 2.73 4.88
C ASP A 80 -19.89 1.57 4.56
N ASN A 81 -18.89 1.80 3.71
CA ASN A 81 -17.91 0.76 3.38
C ASN A 81 -17.02 0.41 4.57
N LEU A 82 -16.61 1.40 5.38
CA LEU A 82 -15.82 1.17 6.59
C LEU A 82 -16.59 0.38 7.65
N ASN A 83 -17.92 0.37 7.62
CA ASN A 83 -18.71 -0.52 8.47
C ASN A 83 -18.40 -1.99 8.14
N GLU A 84 -18.42 -2.37 6.86
CA GLU A 84 -18.10 -3.74 6.42
C GLU A 84 -16.62 -4.08 6.60
N PHE A 85 -15.72 -3.12 6.34
CA PHE A 85 -14.30 -3.26 6.64
C PHE A 85 -14.07 -3.66 8.11
N GLN A 86 -14.72 -2.95 9.04
CA GLN A 86 -14.61 -3.21 10.47
C GLN A 86 -15.15 -4.59 10.85
N LEU A 87 -16.28 -5.00 10.27
CA LEU A 87 -16.88 -6.31 10.53
C LEU A 87 -15.96 -7.45 10.07
N ALA A 88 -15.32 -7.31 8.90
CA ALA A 88 -14.35 -8.30 8.42
C ALA A 88 -13.16 -8.43 9.37
N TRP A 89 -12.48 -7.31 9.69
CA TRP A 89 -11.28 -7.33 10.53
C TRP A 89 -11.53 -7.71 11.99
N SER A 90 -12.67 -7.31 12.57
CA SER A 90 -13.07 -7.76 13.91
C SER A 90 -13.46 -9.23 13.95
N SER A 91 -13.95 -9.81 12.84
CA SER A 91 -14.16 -11.26 12.73
C SER A 91 -12.84 -12.03 12.59
N TRP A 92 -11.86 -11.47 11.86
CA TRP A 92 -10.58 -12.12 11.62
C TRP A 92 -9.60 -12.04 12.79
N LYS A 93 -9.53 -10.89 13.46
CA LYS A 93 -8.66 -10.67 14.63
C LYS A 93 -9.46 -10.10 15.81
N PRO A 94 -10.46 -10.85 16.34
CA PRO A 94 -11.39 -10.36 17.37
C PRO A 94 -10.74 -9.99 18.70
N LYS A 95 -9.54 -10.51 18.98
CA LYS A 95 -8.76 -10.16 20.18
C LYS A 95 -8.03 -8.83 20.07
N ILE A 96 -7.85 -8.33 18.84
CA ILE A 96 -7.05 -7.14 18.54
C ILE A 96 -7.97 -6.01 18.10
N TYR A 97 -8.97 -6.30 17.26
CA TYR A 97 -9.82 -5.28 16.66
C TYR A 97 -11.29 -5.47 17.00
N GLN A 98 -11.92 -4.36 17.35
CA GLN A 98 -13.36 -4.27 17.57
C GLN A 98 -13.97 -3.18 16.70
N LYS A 99 -15.25 -3.33 16.38
CA LYS A 99 -16.03 -2.29 15.70
C LYS A 99 -16.17 -1.05 16.60
N ILE A 100 -16.05 0.12 16.00
CA ILE A 100 -16.19 1.43 16.65
C ILE A 100 -17.19 2.30 15.87
N ASN A 101 -17.70 3.35 16.49
CA ASN A 101 -18.48 4.36 15.77
C ASN A 101 -17.54 5.40 15.16
N ILE A 102 -17.83 5.81 13.94
CA ILE A 102 -17.16 6.93 13.27
C ILE A 102 -18.21 8.02 13.08
N THR A 103 -17.96 9.21 13.60
CA THR A 103 -18.86 10.36 13.44
C THR A 103 -18.07 11.56 12.97
N ALA A 104 -18.62 12.31 12.02
CA ALA A 104 -18.01 13.52 11.49
C ALA A 104 -18.88 14.76 11.76
N ASP A 105 -18.26 15.93 11.85
CA ASP A 105 -18.99 17.21 11.92
C ASP A 105 -19.87 17.41 10.68
N VAL A 106 -19.40 16.97 9.51
CA VAL A 106 -20.12 17.03 8.24
C VAL A 106 -20.01 15.70 7.50
N GLU A 107 -21.14 15.04 7.27
CA GLU A 107 -21.23 13.88 6.40
C GLU A 107 -21.68 14.33 5.01
N LYS A 108 -20.76 14.40 4.05
CA LYS A 108 -21.03 14.88 2.70
C LYS A 108 -20.08 14.30 1.68
N GLU A 109 -20.64 13.86 0.56
CA GLU A 109 -19.88 13.35 -0.57
C GLU A 109 -18.97 14.41 -1.19
N THR A 110 -17.75 14.00 -1.53
CA THR A 110 -16.89 14.79 -2.40
C THR A 110 -17.45 14.76 -3.81
N LYS A 111 -17.57 15.92 -4.46
CA LYS A 111 -18.04 15.99 -5.85
C LYS A 111 -17.10 15.18 -6.74
N LYS A 112 -17.66 14.33 -7.59
CA LYS A 112 -16.90 13.68 -8.66
C LYS A 112 -16.40 14.75 -9.61
N ASN A 113 -15.08 14.93 -9.66
CA ASN A 113 -14.44 15.89 -10.57
C ASN A 113 -14.18 15.30 -11.96
N LEU A 114 -14.26 13.97 -12.09
CA LEU A 114 -13.86 13.24 -13.29
C LEU A 114 -15.00 12.36 -13.76
N GLU A 115 -15.38 12.52 -15.03
CA GLU A 115 -16.39 11.69 -15.70
C GLU A 115 -15.80 10.36 -16.18
N GLN A 116 -14.50 10.35 -16.52
CA GLN A 116 -13.78 9.18 -17.01
C GLN A 116 -12.92 8.57 -15.90
N GLU A 117 -12.64 7.26 -16.00
CA GLU A 117 -11.69 6.60 -15.10
C GLU A 117 -10.29 7.21 -15.28
N VAL A 118 -9.65 7.62 -14.19
CA VAL A 118 -8.26 8.08 -14.15
C VAL A 118 -7.61 7.44 -12.93
N ALA A 119 -6.65 6.57 -13.18
CA ALA A 119 -6.08 5.70 -12.17
C ALA A 119 -4.67 6.11 -11.75
N ILE A 120 -4.37 5.84 -10.47
CA ILE A 120 -3.05 5.91 -9.87
C ILE A 120 -2.72 4.57 -9.22
N SER A 121 -1.45 4.16 -9.21
CA SER A 121 -1.01 2.93 -8.52
C SER A 121 0.16 3.17 -7.57
N ALA A 122 0.19 2.45 -6.45
CA ALA A 122 1.31 2.48 -5.53
C ALA A 122 2.51 1.79 -6.16
N PHE A 123 3.66 2.46 -6.16
CA PHE A 123 4.84 2.01 -6.87
C PHE A 123 6.09 2.09 -6.00
N SER A 124 6.69 0.92 -5.75
CA SER A 124 7.89 0.79 -4.90
C SER A 124 9.15 0.38 -5.69
N GLY A 125 9.00 0.09 -6.98
CA GLY A 125 10.04 -0.52 -7.82
C GLY A 125 10.14 -2.04 -7.68
N GLY A 126 9.26 -2.68 -6.88
CA GLY A 126 9.21 -4.14 -6.73
C GLY A 126 8.46 -4.85 -7.86
N VAL A 127 8.55 -6.18 -7.90
CA VAL A 127 7.91 -7.05 -8.91
C VAL A 127 6.43 -6.75 -9.06
N ASP A 128 5.70 -6.70 -7.96
CA ASP A 128 4.23 -6.55 -7.98
C ASP A 128 3.81 -5.19 -8.55
N SER A 129 4.46 -4.10 -8.14
CA SER A 129 4.17 -2.76 -8.68
C SER A 129 4.58 -2.62 -10.14
N CYS A 130 5.70 -3.23 -10.57
CA CYS A 130 6.13 -3.21 -11.98
C CYS A 130 5.15 -3.98 -12.87
N PHE A 131 4.71 -5.16 -12.42
CA PHE A 131 3.72 -5.97 -13.12
C PHE A 131 2.40 -5.21 -13.30
N THR A 132 1.88 -4.61 -12.22
CA THR A 132 0.67 -3.80 -12.26
C THR A 132 0.80 -2.60 -13.21
N ALA A 133 1.92 -1.89 -13.19
CA ALA A 133 2.17 -0.78 -14.11
C ALA A 133 2.23 -1.26 -15.58
N LEU A 134 2.90 -2.38 -15.86
CA LEU A 134 2.99 -2.96 -17.19
C LEU A 134 1.60 -3.35 -17.73
N CYS A 135 0.84 -4.16 -16.98
CA CYS A 135 -0.50 -4.61 -17.39
C CYS A 135 -1.48 -3.47 -17.68
N ASN A 136 -1.36 -2.34 -16.96
CA ASN A 136 -2.25 -1.19 -17.14
C ASN A 136 -1.72 -0.17 -18.16
N THR A 137 -0.61 -0.45 -18.86
CA THR A 137 -0.05 0.43 -19.91
C THR A 137 0.19 -0.31 -21.23
N LYS A 138 1.01 -1.36 -21.23
CA LYS A 138 1.49 -2.09 -22.40
C LYS A 138 1.28 -3.62 -22.36
N GLY A 139 0.80 -4.15 -21.24
CA GLY A 139 0.82 -5.58 -20.94
C GLY A 139 -0.37 -6.40 -21.46
N ILE A 140 -0.43 -7.65 -20.97
CA ILE A 140 -1.43 -8.66 -21.35
C ILE A 140 -2.81 -8.31 -20.73
N ASN A 141 -3.89 -8.52 -21.48
CA ASN A 141 -5.29 -8.19 -21.12
C ASN A 141 -5.64 -6.69 -21.10
N LEU A 142 -5.31 -5.97 -22.17
CA LEU A 142 -5.68 -4.55 -22.37
C LEU A 142 -7.19 -4.26 -22.25
N GLU A 143 -8.05 -5.26 -22.41
CA GLU A 143 -9.51 -5.12 -22.31
C GLU A 143 -9.98 -4.71 -20.91
N ASN A 144 -9.23 -5.07 -19.86
CA ASN A 144 -9.55 -4.75 -18.46
C ASN A 144 -8.59 -3.73 -17.85
N LYS A 145 -7.76 -3.06 -18.68
CA LYS A 145 -6.81 -2.07 -18.18
C LYS A 145 -7.53 -0.93 -17.50
N LYS A 146 -7.00 -0.51 -16.37
CA LYS A 146 -7.33 0.77 -15.77
C LYS A 146 -6.64 1.87 -16.54
N ASN A 147 -7.27 3.03 -16.65
CA ASN A 147 -6.67 4.20 -17.28
C ASN A 147 -5.57 4.79 -16.36
N LEU A 148 -4.47 4.05 -16.19
CA LEU A 148 -3.36 4.39 -15.31
C LEU A 148 -2.56 5.54 -15.91
N GLN A 149 -2.52 6.66 -15.19
CA GLN A 149 -1.82 7.87 -15.62
C GLN A 149 -0.59 8.17 -14.77
N ALA A 150 -0.56 7.70 -13.52
CA ALA A 150 0.55 7.95 -12.61
C ALA A 150 0.79 6.80 -11.63
N CYS A 151 1.98 6.81 -11.06
CA CYS A 151 2.41 5.98 -9.97
C CYS A 151 2.75 6.85 -8.75
N LEU A 152 2.58 6.31 -7.55
CA LEU A 152 2.88 7.00 -6.29
C LEU A 152 3.96 6.25 -5.51
N MET A 153 5.06 6.93 -5.18
CA MET A 153 6.10 6.38 -4.30
C MET A 153 6.13 7.14 -2.96
N VAL A 154 6.03 6.39 -1.86
CA VAL A 154 5.86 6.96 -0.52
C VAL A 154 7.12 6.83 0.34
N HIS A 155 7.73 7.96 0.69
CA HIS A 155 8.80 8.05 1.69
C HIS A 155 8.22 7.95 3.10
N GLY A 156 8.80 7.11 3.96
CA GLY A 156 8.30 6.86 5.32
C GLY A 156 7.65 5.48 5.50
N PHE A 157 7.50 4.70 4.43
CA PHE A 157 7.06 3.30 4.49
C PHE A 157 8.24 2.34 4.67
N ASP A 158 8.82 1.80 3.60
CA ASP A 158 9.97 0.90 3.65
C ASP A 158 11.28 1.66 3.89
N ILE A 159 11.42 2.84 3.28
CA ILE A 159 12.53 3.79 3.52
C ILE A 159 12.13 4.79 4.62
N PRO A 160 12.86 4.84 5.76
CA PRO A 160 12.56 5.76 6.86
C PRO A 160 12.71 7.22 6.44
N ILE A 161 11.89 8.11 7.01
CA ILE A 161 11.86 9.54 6.66
C ILE A 161 13.22 10.25 6.82
N LYS A 162 14.05 9.77 7.74
CA LYS A 162 15.39 10.34 8.00
C LYS A 162 16.40 10.03 6.87
N GLN A 163 16.11 9.06 6.01
CA GLN A 163 16.98 8.62 4.94
C GLN A 163 16.60 9.28 3.60
N GLN A 164 16.71 10.61 3.52
CA GLN A 164 16.29 11.40 2.36
C GLN A 164 17.06 11.04 1.09
N GLU A 165 18.38 10.91 1.17
CA GLU A 165 19.20 10.57 0.00
C GLU A 165 18.94 9.15 -0.51
N VAL A 166 18.67 8.20 0.40
CA VAL A 166 18.31 6.82 0.04
C VAL A 166 16.98 6.82 -0.70
N PHE A 167 15.99 7.58 -0.21
CA PHE A 167 14.72 7.74 -0.91
C PHE A 167 14.91 8.39 -2.28
N ALA A 168 15.71 9.47 -2.38
CA ALA A 168 15.96 10.15 -3.65
C ALA A 168 16.56 9.21 -4.70
N ARG A 169 17.53 8.37 -4.32
CA ARG A 169 18.11 7.36 -5.23
C ARG A 169 17.09 6.29 -5.63
N ALA A 170 16.35 5.74 -4.67
CA ALA A 170 15.31 4.75 -4.96
C ALA A 170 14.18 5.32 -5.85
N PHE A 171 13.84 6.60 -5.67
CA PHE A 171 12.89 7.32 -6.49
C PHE A 171 13.39 7.49 -7.92
N LEU A 172 14.65 7.92 -8.12
CA LEU A 172 15.23 8.04 -9.46
C LEU A 172 15.26 6.71 -10.21
N THR A 173 15.62 5.62 -9.52
CA THR A 173 15.57 4.26 -10.08
C THR A 173 14.15 3.87 -10.49
N SER A 174 13.17 4.09 -9.61
CA SER A 174 11.75 3.80 -9.89
C SER A 174 11.16 4.70 -10.98
N GLN A 175 11.65 5.93 -11.11
CA GLN A 175 11.24 6.89 -12.12
C GLN A 175 11.67 6.43 -13.52
N ARG A 176 12.84 5.80 -13.67
CA ARG A 176 13.27 5.22 -14.96
C ARG A 176 12.29 4.16 -15.46
N ILE A 177 11.85 3.28 -14.56
CA ILE A 177 10.87 2.22 -14.87
C ILE A 177 9.53 2.82 -15.30
N THR A 178 9.00 3.75 -14.51
CA THR A 178 7.68 4.36 -14.81
C THR A 178 7.72 5.23 -16.07
N ALA A 179 8.81 5.97 -16.29
CA ALA A 179 9.00 6.77 -17.50
C ALA A 179 9.05 5.92 -18.78
N SER A 180 9.63 4.71 -18.75
CA SER A 180 9.62 3.81 -19.92
C SER A 180 8.22 3.30 -20.31
N LEU A 181 7.25 3.44 -19.40
CA LEU A 181 5.83 3.16 -19.63
C LEU A 181 5.00 4.42 -19.93
N GLY A 182 5.61 5.61 -19.90
CA GLY A 182 4.91 6.88 -20.07
C GLY A 182 4.11 7.32 -18.85
N LEU A 183 4.44 6.81 -17.66
CA LEU A 183 3.76 7.14 -16.41
C LEU A 183 4.55 8.19 -15.62
N GLU A 184 3.86 9.16 -15.00
CA GLU A 184 4.46 10.03 -13.99
C GLU A 184 4.70 9.25 -12.69
N LEU A 185 5.85 9.47 -12.03
CA LEU A 185 6.07 9.02 -10.65
C LEU A 185 5.95 10.20 -9.69
N ILE A 186 4.95 10.14 -8.82
CA ILE A 186 4.64 11.16 -7.82
C ILE A 186 5.36 10.80 -6.51
N PRO A 187 6.24 11.67 -5.98
CA PRO A 187 6.79 11.49 -4.64
C PRO A 187 5.82 12.02 -3.59
N MET A 188 5.63 11.24 -2.52
CA MET A 188 4.93 11.65 -1.31
C MET A 188 5.76 11.26 -0.10
N ALA A 189 5.70 12.02 0.99
CA ALA A 189 6.30 11.63 2.26
C ALA A 189 5.25 11.60 3.37
N THR A 190 5.38 10.69 4.33
CA THR A 190 4.49 10.61 5.50
C THR A 190 5.22 10.09 6.74
N ASN A 191 4.74 10.49 7.92
CA ASN A 191 5.17 9.90 9.19
C ASN A 191 4.27 8.75 9.67
N PHE A 192 3.37 8.19 8.84
CA PHE A 192 2.43 7.13 9.23
C PHE A 192 3.05 6.05 10.16
N ARG A 193 4.16 5.43 9.77
CA ARG A 193 4.83 4.38 10.57
C ARG A 193 5.46 4.88 11.88
N GLN A 194 5.68 6.19 12.00
CA GLN A 194 6.18 6.82 13.21
C GLN A 194 5.06 7.01 14.24
N VAL A 195 3.82 7.24 13.81
CA VAL A 195 2.71 7.58 14.70
C VAL A 195 1.67 6.46 14.86
N ILE A 196 1.43 5.65 13.83
CA ILE A 196 0.58 4.46 13.90
C ILE A 196 1.46 3.25 14.23
N LYS A 197 1.61 2.97 15.54
CA LYS A 197 2.45 1.88 16.07
C LYS A 197 1.71 0.54 16.12
N LEU A 198 1.15 0.14 15.00
CA LEU A 198 0.46 -1.14 14.83
C LEU A 198 1.28 -2.09 13.94
N ASN A 199 0.86 -3.36 13.89
CA ASN A 199 1.48 -4.33 12.99
C ASN A 199 1.36 -3.84 11.54
N TRP A 200 2.51 -3.63 10.87
CA TRP A 200 2.54 -3.16 9.48
C TRP A 200 1.80 -4.10 8.54
N GLU A 201 1.86 -5.40 8.81
CA GLU A 201 1.18 -6.43 8.02
C GLU A 201 -0.34 -6.28 8.05
N ASP A 202 -0.91 -5.61 9.06
CA ASP A 202 -2.35 -5.35 9.14
C ASP A 202 -2.71 -4.01 8.50
N VAL A 203 -1.84 -2.99 8.62
CA VAL A 203 -2.22 -1.60 8.33
C VAL A 203 -1.72 -1.04 7.00
N HIS A 204 -0.88 -1.78 6.26
CA HIS A 204 -0.25 -1.22 5.05
C HIS A 204 -1.25 -0.88 3.94
N GLY A 205 -2.37 -1.60 3.79
CA GLY A 205 -3.39 -1.25 2.79
C GLY A 205 -4.11 0.05 3.11
N VAL A 206 -4.47 0.30 4.38
CA VAL A 206 -5.05 1.60 4.77
C VAL A 206 -4.02 2.73 4.67
N ALA A 207 -2.74 2.43 4.94
CA ALA A 207 -1.66 3.39 4.73
C ALA A 207 -1.59 3.82 3.26
N ILE A 208 -1.59 2.86 2.32
CA ILE A 208 -1.59 3.14 0.88
C ILE A 208 -2.87 3.83 0.43
N ALA A 209 -4.04 3.33 0.83
CA ALA A 209 -5.33 3.92 0.45
C ALA A 209 -5.44 5.38 0.92
N SER A 210 -5.04 5.68 2.16
CA SER A 210 -5.02 7.07 2.66
C SER A 210 -4.19 8.00 1.77
N CYS A 211 -3.09 7.49 1.20
CA CYS A 211 -2.25 8.24 0.28
C CYS A 211 -2.95 8.53 -1.05
N PHE A 212 -3.72 7.59 -1.59
CA PHE A 212 -4.52 7.83 -2.80
C PHE A 212 -5.67 8.81 -2.56
N TYR A 213 -6.32 8.74 -1.40
CA TYR A 213 -7.42 9.65 -1.05
C TYR A 213 -7.00 11.11 -0.99
N LEU A 214 -5.71 11.40 -0.78
CA LEU A 214 -5.21 12.76 -0.86
C LEU A 214 -5.33 13.33 -2.28
N LEU A 215 -5.29 12.51 -3.32
CA LEU A 215 -5.22 12.94 -4.72
C LEU A 215 -6.56 12.76 -5.46
N THR A 216 -7.70 12.68 -4.76
CA THR A 216 -9.00 12.40 -5.39
C THR A 216 -9.50 13.49 -6.35
N LYS A 217 -8.90 14.69 -6.34
CA LYS A 217 -9.23 15.70 -7.36
C LYS A 217 -8.65 15.35 -8.74
N MET A 218 -7.62 14.49 -8.82
CA MET A 218 -6.99 14.04 -10.06
C MET A 218 -7.21 12.56 -10.40
N TYR A 219 -7.46 11.70 -9.41
CA TYR A 219 -7.62 10.27 -9.62
C TYR A 219 -8.88 9.76 -8.95
N ASN A 220 -9.67 8.96 -9.65
CA ASN A 220 -10.88 8.33 -9.12
C ASN A 220 -10.75 6.79 -9.02
N THR A 221 -9.58 6.24 -9.35
CA THR A 221 -9.23 4.84 -9.11
C THR A 221 -7.83 4.70 -8.51
N GLY A 222 -7.71 4.03 -7.36
CA GLY A 222 -6.45 3.65 -6.73
C GLY A 222 -6.20 2.15 -6.89
N ILE A 223 -5.08 1.79 -7.50
CA ILE A 223 -4.69 0.39 -7.73
C ILE A 223 -3.63 -0.03 -6.73
N ILE A 224 -3.96 -0.99 -5.88
CA ILE A 224 -3.02 -1.66 -4.98
C ILE A 224 -2.49 -2.89 -5.71
N ALA A 225 -1.18 -3.02 -5.81
CA ALA A 225 -0.56 -4.20 -6.39
C ALA A 225 -0.55 -5.32 -5.35
N SER A 226 -1.11 -6.48 -5.70
CA SER A 226 -1.15 -7.60 -4.79
C SER A 226 0.25 -8.13 -4.51
N SER A 227 0.59 -8.18 -3.22
CA SER A 227 1.81 -8.78 -2.71
C SER A 227 1.70 -10.29 -2.46
N TYR A 228 0.50 -10.86 -2.65
CA TYR A 228 0.18 -12.27 -2.48
C TYR A 228 -0.32 -12.88 -3.79
N SER A 229 -0.20 -14.20 -3.94
CA SER A 229 -0.85 -14.92 -5.03
C SER A 229 -1.94 -15.83 -4.46
N SER A 230 -3.10 -15.85 -5.10
CA SER A 230 -4.13 -16.88 -4.85
C SER A 230 -3.60 -18.32 -5.02
N PHE A 231 -2.47 -18.52 -5.70
CA PHE A 231 -1.79 -19.82 -5.79
C PHE A 231 -0.99 -20.20 -4.55
N ASP A 232 -0.50 -19.24 -3.76
CA ASP A 232 0.17 -19.51 -2.48
C ASP A 232 -0.81 -20.13 -1.46
N LEU A 233 -2.13 -20.01 -1.70
CA LEU A 233 -3.20 -20.67 -0.94
C LEU A 233 -3.24 -22.19 -1.15
N LYS A 234 -2.68 -22.74 -2.25
CA LYS A 234 -2.69 -24.19 -2.52
C LYS A 234 -1.58 -24.96 -1.81
N GLY A 235 -0.53 -24.29 -1.33
CA GLY A 235 0.56 -24.91 -0.57
C GLY A 235 0.16 -25.29 0.86
N TYR A 236 -0.91 -24.70 1.39
CA TYR A 236 -1.53 -25.11 2.62
C TYR A 236 -2.62 -26.14 2.30
N ASN A 237 -2.31 -27.40 2.57
CA ASN A 237 -3.19 -28.53 2.31
C ASN A 237 -4.52 -28.36 3.07
N ILE A 238 -5.55 -27.89 2.36
CA ILE A 238 -6.90 -27.61 2.89
C ILE A 238 -7.57 -28.88 3.47
N ASN A 239 -7.04 -30.06 3.11
CA ASN A 239 -7.54 -31.36 3.54
C ASN A 239 -6.86 -31.91 4.81
N THR A 240 -5.83 -31.24 5.34
CA THR A 240 -5.16 -31.66 6.61
C THR A 240 -5.40 -30.69 7.76
N LEU A 241 -6.23 -29.65 7.59
CA LEU A 241 -6.69 -28.84 8.71
C LEU A 241 -7.78 -29.61 9.46
N PRO A 242 -7.57 -29.98 10.74
CA PRO A 242 -8.63 -30.57 11.56
C PRO A 242 -9.84 -29.63 11.54
N SER A 243 -11.04 -30.20 11.44
CA SER A 243 -12.31 -29.45 11.41
C SER A 243 -12.56 -28.54 12.63
N SER A 244 -11.69 -28.61 13.64
CA SER A 244 -11.66 -27.77 14.84
C SER A 244 -10.78 -26.51 14.75
N TYR A 245 -10.02 -26.31 13.66
CA TYR A 245 -9.28 -25.06 13.43
C TYR A 245 -10.13 -24.08 12.60
N SER A 246 -10.82 -23.18 13.30
CA SER A 246 -11.58 -22.05 12.76
C SER A 246 -10.71 -20.95 12.09
N HIS A 247 -9.44 -21.21 11.79
CA HIS A 247 -8.53 -20.27 11.13
C HIS A 247 -8.59 -20.34 9.59
N LYS A 248 -9.80 -20.46 9.03
CA LYS A 248 -10.01 -20.44 7.56
C LYS A 248 -9.71 -19.07 6.91
N ASN A 249 -9.51 -18.02 7.72
CA ASN A 249 -9.36 -16.63 7.26
C ASN A 249 -7.96 -16.04 7.52
N ALA A 250 -7.00 -16.80 8.03
CA ALA A 250 -5.68 -16.28 8.40
C ALA A 250 -5.02 -15.55 7.21
N HIS A 251 -5.07 -16.12 6.01
CA HIS A 251 -4.48 -15.48 4.82
C HIS A 251 -5.22 -14.21 4.34
N LEU A 252 -6.49 -14.03 4.70
CA LEU A 252 -7.25 -12.81 4.40
C LEU A 252 -6.97 -11.70 5.41
N ALA A 253 -6.49 -12.03 6.62
CA ALA A 253 -6.11 -11.07 7.66
C ALA A 253 -4.74 -10.40 7.38
N TRP A 254 -4.54 -10.01 6.12
CA TRP A 254 -3.41 -9.28 5.59
C TRP A 254 -3.88 -7.90 5.14
N GLY A 255 -3.05 -6.89 5.37
CA GLY A 255 -3.42 -5.48 5.23
C GLY A 255 -3.84 -5.06 3.84
N THR A 256 -3.53 -5.84 2.81
CA THR A 256 -4.15 -5.76 1.48
C THR A 256 -4.74 -7.11 1.12
N ASN A 257 -6.00 -7.17 0.74
CA ASN A 257 -6.63 -8.39 0.25
C ASN A 257 -7.88 -8.09 -0.60
N PRO A 258 -8.25 -8.99 -1.52
CA PRO A 258 -9.37 -8.77 -2.44
C PRO A 258 -10.74 -8.61 -1.78
N LEU A 259 -10.90 -8.90 -0.47
CA LEU A 259 -12.15 -8.66 0.25
C LEU A 259 -12.21 -7.24 0.81
N THR A 260 -11.26 -6.85 1.68
CA THR A 260 -11.37 -5.59 2.43
C THR A 260 -10.84 -4.37 1.67
N ASP A 261 -10.02 -4.55 0.64
CA ASP A 261 -9.51 -3.41 -0.14
C ASP A 261 -10.65 -2.68 -0.86
N LEU A 262 -11.68 -3.43 -1.31
CA LEU A 262 -12.88 -2.85 -1.91
C LEU A 262 -13.64 -1.96 -0.92
N PHE A 263 -13.65 -2.32 0.37
CA PHE A 263 -14.27 -1.53 1.44
C PHE A 263 -13.49 -0.27 1.83
N LEU A 264 -12.33 -0.03 1.22
CA LEU A 264 -11.63 1.26 1.31
C LEU A 264 -12.11 2.22 0.21
N SER A 265 -13.04 1.83 -0.65
CA SER A 265 -13.62 2.69 -1.69
C SER A 265 -14.65 3.67 -1.13
N SER A 266 -14.95 4.70 -1.92
CA SER A 266 -16.05 5.65 -1.74
C SER A 266 -16.58 6.08 -3.11
N ASN A 267 -17.56 6.97 -3.15
CA ASN A 267 -18.01 7.57 -4.40
C ASN A 267 -16.92 8.40 -5.10
N SER A 268 -15.94 8.92 -4.37
CA SER A 268 -14.87 9.77 -4.92
C SER A 268 -13.68 8.97 -5.45
N LEU A 269 -13.40 7.81 -4.85
CA LEU A 269 -12.26 6.97 -5.19
C LEU A 269 -12.62 5.50 -5.07
N LYS A 270 -12.43 4.75 -6.15
CA LYS A 270 -12.51 3.29 -6.15
C LYS A 270 -11.14 2.69 -5.84
N ILE A 271 -11.05 1.83 -4.83
CA ILE A 271 -9.85 1.03 -4.57
C ILE A 271 -10.03 -0.33 -5.24
N VAL A 272 -9.00 -0.77 -5.97
CA VAL A 272 -8.97 -2.08 -6.61
C VAL A 272 -7.63 -2.78 -6.32
N ASP A 273 -7.68 -4.10 -6.16
CA ASP A 273 -6.48 -4.93 -6.21
C ASP A 273 -6.14 -5.29 -7.65
N HIS A 274 -4.85 -5.46 -7.93
CA HIS A 274 -4.37 -6.03 -9.17
C HIS A 274 -3.22 -7.02 -8.95
N GLY A 275 -3.34 -8.21 -9.54
CA GLY A 275 -2.26 -9.20 -9.64
C GLY A 275 -2.45 -10.47 -8.80
N ASP A 276 -3.53 -10.60 -8.03
CA ASP A 276 -3.86 -11.78 -7.21
C ASP A 276 -3.90 -13.12 -8.00
N GLY A 277 -4.26 -13.05 -9.28
CA GLY A 277 -4.34 -14.21 -10.18
C GLY A 277 -2.98 -14.70 -10.70
N TYR A 278 -1.87 -14.05 -10.33
CA TYR A 278 -0.54 -14.38 -10.84
C TYR A 278 0.42 -14.69 -9.69
N SER A 279 1.18 -15.77 -9.81
CA SER A 279 2.33 -16.04 -8.95
C SER A 279 3.47 -15.07 -9.24
N ARG A 280 4.41 -14.91 -8.31
CA ARG A 280 5.61 -14.09 -8.53
C ARG A 280 6.40 -14.54 -9.77
N LEU A 281 6.48 -15.85 -10.01
CA LEU A 281 7.17 -16.41 -11.18
C LEU A 281 6.48 -15.96 -12.47
N GLN A 282 5.15 -16.09 -12.55
CA GLN A 282 4.36 -15.65 -13.72
C GLN A 282 4.42 -14.13 -13.92
N LYS A 283 4.46 -13.35 -12.83
CA LYS A 283 4.63 -11.89 -12.93
C LYS A 283 5.98 -11.54 -13.57
N ILE A 284 7.07 -12.18 -13.12
CA ILE A 284 8.42 -11.95 -13.68
C ILE A 284 8.52 -12.43 -15.12
N GLU A 285 7.95 -13.60 -15.44
CA GLU A 285 7.92 -14.15 -16.80
C GLU A 285 7.38 -13.14 -17.83
N GLN A 286 6.31 -12.42 -17.49
CA GLN A 286 5.72 -11.40 -18.36
C GLN A 286 6.56 -10.12 -18.51
N MET A 287 7.62 -9.95 -17.71
CA MET A 287 8.46 -8.75 -17.69
C MET A 287 9.89 -9.02 -18.17
N LEU A 288 10.21 -10.23 -18.64
CA LEU A 288 11.58 -10.59 -19.03
C LEU A 288 12.12 -9.81 -20.23
N ASP A 289 11.25 -9.36 -21.14
CA ASP A 289 11.65 -8.54 -22.30
C ASP A 289 11.71 -7.04 -21.98
N TRP A 290 11.46 -6.64 -20.73
CA TRP A 290 11.43 -5.25 -20.31
C TRP A 290 12.75 -4.84 -19.66
N GLN A 291 13.64 -4.25 -20.46
CA GLN A 291 14.99 -3.90 -20.03
C GLN A 291 15.04 -2.95 -18.82
N GLU A 292 14.21 -1.90 -18.80
CA GLU A 292 14.22 -0.97 -17.67
C GLU A 292 13.79 -1.64 -16.35
N PHE A 293 12.90 -2.63 -16.41
CA PHE A 293 12.58 -3.45 -15.24
C PHE A 293 13.78 -4.29 -14.79
N LEU A 294 14.43 -5.01 -15.70
CA LEU A 294 15.57 -5.88 -15.39
C LEU A 294 16.74 -5.12 -14.74
N GLU A 295 16.99 -3.89 -15.19
CA GLU A 295 18.09 -3.05 -14.71
C GLU A 295 17.77 -2.32 -13.39
N ASN A 296 16.51 -1.95 -13.16
CA ASN A 296 16.14 -1.03 -12.08
C ASN A 296 15.24 -1.66 -11.00
N LEU A 297 14.86 -2.94 -11.12
CA LEU A 297 14.04 -3.64 -10.12
C LEU A 297 14.62 -3.52 -8.71
N ARG A 298 13.78 -3.13 -7.75
CA ARG A 298 14.13 -3.00 -6.32
C ARG A 298 13.16 -3.78 -5.45
N VAL A 299 13.59 -4.94 -4.96
CA VAL A 299 12.78 -5.83 -4.09
C VAL A 299 13.19 -5.79 -2.62
N CYS A 300 14.41 -5.30 -2.34
CA CYS A 300 14.95 -5.31 -0.99
C CYS A 300 14.41 -4.18 -0.12
N TRP A 301 14.07 -4.53 1.12
CA TRP A 301 13.71 -3.59 2.18
C TRP A 301 14.49 -3.85 3.49
N GLN A 302 15.28 -4.92 3.55
CA GLN A 302 16.00 -5.40 4.74
C GLN A 302 17.48 -5.00 4.76
N GLY A 303 18.07 -4.75 3.59
CA GLY A 303 19.46 -4.32 3.48
C GLY A 303 19.71 -2.98 4.18
N GLU A 304 20.96 -2.75 4.57
CA GLU A 304 21.40 -1.48 5.16
C GLU A 304 21.12 -0.31 4.20
N ARG A 305 21.41 -0.54 2.92
CA ARG A 305 21.06 0.35 1.81
C ARG A 305 19.72 -0.08 1.22
N LYS A 306 18.69 0.73 1.45
CA LYS A 306 17.31 0.46 0.99
C LYS A 306 17.03 0.90 -0.45
N ASP A 307 18.03 1.50 -1.09
CA ASP A 307 18.04 1.92 -2.49
C ASP A 307 18.61 0.86 -3.45
N VAL A 308 19.12 -0.26 -2.93
CA VAL A 308 19.71 -1.36 -3.73
C VAL A 308 19.19 -2.72 -3.28
N ASN A 309 19.33 -3.74 -4.12
CA ASN A 309 19.05 -5.11 -3.72
C ASN A 309 20.24 -5.70 -2.96
N CYS A 310 20.02 -6.18 -1.74
CA CYS A 310 21.12 -6.72 -0.96
C CYS A 310 21.60 -8.09 -1.44
N GLY A 311 20.86 -8.85 -2.24
CA GLY A 311 21.27 -10.20 -2.69
C GLY A 311 21.04 -11.32 -1.66
N HIS A 312 21.15 -11.04 -0.36
CA HIS A 312 21.19 -12.08 0.68
C HIS A 312 19.89 -12.27 1.49
N CYS A 313 18.87 -11.40 1.33
CA CYS A 313 17.62 -11.52 2.08
C CYS A 313 16.59 -12.42 1.39
N GLU A 314 15.56 -12.87 2.11
CA GLU A 314 14.52 -13.76 1.54
C GLU A 314 13.91 -13.22 0.25
N LYS A 315 13.55 -11.93 0.20
CA LYS A 315 12.99 -11.34 -1.02
C LYS A 315 14.00 -11.33 -2.18
N CYS A 316 15.27 -11.01 -1.91
CA CYS A 316 16.31 -11.02 -2.95
C CYS A 316 16.54 -12.43 -3.48
N ILE A 317 16.80 -13.38 -2.57
CA ILE A 317 17.07 -14.78 -2.92
C ILE A 317 15.89 -15.37 -3.70
N ARG A 318 14.65 -15.19 -3.22
CA ARG A 318 13.46 -15.69 -3.94
C ARG A 318 13.30 -15.07 -5.32
N THR A 319 13.59 -13.78 -5.47
CA THR A 319 13.53 -13.12 -6.78
C THR A 319 14.60 -13.66 -7.73
N ILE A 320 15.85 -13.80 -7.29
CA ILE A 320 16.92 -14.40 -8.10
C ILE A 320 16.56 -15.84 -8.52
N LEU A 321 16.02 -16.64 -7.60
CA LEU A 321 15.54 -17.99 -7.91
C LEU A 321 14.42 -18.00 -8.96
N CYS A 322 13.51 -17.01 -8.97
CA CYS A 322 12.52 -16.89 -10.04
C CYS A 322 13.16 -16.64 -11.40
N PHE A 323 14.13 -15.72 -11.50
CA PHE A 323 14.84 -15.48 -12.77
C PHE A 323 15.63 -16.71 -13.23
N ARG A 324 16.30 -17.42 -12.32
CA ARG A 324 16.97 -18.70 -12.62
C ARG A 324 15.99 -19.77 -13.11
N ALA A 325 14.84 -19.92 -12.44
CA ALA A 325 13.82 -20.89 -12.81
C ALA A 325 13.22 -20.62 -14.21
N LEU A 326 13.18 -19.35 -14.63
CA LEU A 326 12.75 -18.94 -15.96
C LEU A 326 13.87 -19.04 -17.03
N GLY A 327 15.07 -19.51 -16.66
CA GLY A 327 16.21 -19.64 -17.57
C GLY A 327 16.92 -18.32 -17.91
N TYR A 328 16.56 -17.20 -17.25
CA TYR A 328 17.17 -15.90 -17.50
C TYR A 328 18.58 -15.78 -16.88
N GLY A 329 18.80 -16.39 -15.71
CA GLY A 329 20.03 -16.23 -14.94
C GLY A 329 19.95 -15.06 -13.94
N LEU A 330 21.08 -14.38 -13.68
CA LEU A 330 21.14 -13.22 -12.78
C LEU A 330 20.77 -11.93 -13.53
N PRO A 331 19.73 -11.18 -13.13
CA PRO A 331 19.41 -9.92 -13.79
C PRO A 331 20.30 -8.76 -13.32
N PRO A 332 20.47 -7.71 -14.15
CA PRO A 332 21.42 -6.62 -13.89
C PRO A 332 21.17 -5.81 -12.61
N CYS A 333 19.96 -5.88 -12.05
CA CYS A 333 19.62 -5.26 -10.77
C CYS A 333 20.22 -5.95 -9.53
N PHE A 334 20.95 -7.06 -9.69
CA PHE A 334 21.76 -7.69 -8.64
C PHE A 334 23.24 -7.69 -9.03
N GLU A 335 24.10 -7.34 -8.07
CA GLU A 335 25.56 -7.28 -8.29
C GLU A 335 26.18 -8.70 -8.35
N GLU A 336 25.68 -9.61 -7.51
CA GLU A 336 26.20 -10.96 -7.38
C GLU A 336 25.06 -11.99 -7.35
N ASP A 337 25.37 -13.20 -7.79
CA ASP A 337 24.42 -14.31 -7.77
C ASP A 337 24.50 -15.09 -6.45
N ILE A 338 23.43 -15.82 -6.13
CA ILE A 338 23.29 -16.55 -4.87
C ILE A 338 23.92 -17.96 -4.95
N THR A 339 24.52 -18.39 -3.85
CA THR A 339 25.11 -19.72 -3.70
C THR A 339 24.08 -20.75 -3.18
N ASP A 340 24.33 -22.05 -3.44
CA ASP A 340 23.52 -23.14 -2.87
C ASP A 340 23.47 -23.08 -1.34
N ARG A 341 24.57 -22.65 -0.71
CA ARG A 341 24.64 -22.48 0.75
C ARG A 341 23.67 -21.41 1.23
N GLU A 342 23.55 -20.29 0.52
CA GLU A 342 22.60 -19.22 0.90
C GLU A 342 21.15 -19.66 0.71
N ILE A 343 20.88 -20.43 -0.35
CA ILE A 343 19.56 -21.03 -0.59
C ILE A 343 19.20 -21.98 0.56
N LEU A 344 20.10 -22.90 0.93
CA LEU A 344 19.86 -23.88 2.01
C LEU A 344 19.73 -23.22 3.40
N ASN A 345 20.36 -22.08 3.62
CA ASN A 345 20.27 -21.34 4.88
C ASN A 345 19.13 -20.31 4.90
N LEU A 346 18.35 -20.20 3.82
CA LEU A 346 17.25 -19.25 3.75
C LEU A 346 16.18 -19.59 4.78
N LYS A 347 15.97 -18.67 5.73
CA LYS A 347 14.82 -18.72 6.63
C LYS A 347 13.66 -18.03 5.96
N LEU A 348 12.65 -18.79 5.58
CA LEU A 348 11.37 -18.22 5.16
C LEU A 348 10.75 -17.53 6.37
N ARG A 349 10.24 -16.31 6.18
CA ARG A 349 9.36 -15.73 7.18
C ARG A 349 8.10 -16.57 7.27
N ASP A 350 7.92 -17.19 8.43
CA ASP A 350 6.60 -17.66 8.81
C ASP A 350 5.72 -16.43 9.01
N TYR A 351 4.75 -16.23 8.11
CA TYR A 351 3.64 -15.30 8.33
C TYR A 351 2.68 -15.91 9.36
N HIS A 352 3.18 -16.21 10.57
CA HIS A 352 2.37 -16.66 11.68
C HIS A 352 1.60 -15.46 12.24
N ILE A 353 0.30 -15.45 11.97
CA ILE A 353 -0.66 -14.58 12.64
C ILE A 353 -0.84 -15.11 14.05
N SER A 354 -0.09 -14.54 14.99
CA SER A 354 -0.32 -14.71 16.43
C SER A 354 -1.64 -14.08 16.87
#